data_AF-A0A7S1R6F9-F1
#
_entry.id   AF-A0A7S1R6F9-F1
#
_cell.length_a   1.000
_cell.length_b   1.000
_cell.length_c   1.000
_cell.angle_alpha   90.00
_cell.angle_beta   90.00
_cell.angle_gamma   90.00
#
_symmetry.space_group_name_H-M   'P 1'
#
loop_
_entity.id
_entity.type
_entity.pdbx_description
1 polymer ?
#
loop_
_entity_poly.entity_id
_entity_poly.type
_entity_poly.pdbx_seq_one_letter_code
_entity_poly.pdbx_strand_id
1 'polypeptide(L)'
;GRDELSRQIAAWLLLGTVFRGTYSLRYVSRVSLVFETVAASAADLVSTVILGLVVVTAYALAGQVLWFTLDTPLQSLGRGMLFLFNFMVSVDAGGSFEELEVTHPIVTTFFFVTLFLISWCVLMNVLVGVLATAFAAAATTQVVVRRPVWTV
;
A
#
# COMPACT_ATOMS: atom_id res chain seq x y z
N GLY A 1 3.19 31.97 -5.33
CA GLY A 1 4.47 31.38 -5.76
C GLY A 1 5.37 31.09 -4.57
N ARG A 2 6.04 32.11 -4.02
CA ARG A 2 6.99 31.97 -2.90
C ARG A 2 6.36 31.46 -1.60
N ASP A 3 5.13 31.88 -1.30
CA ASP A 3 4.40 31.46 -0.08
C ASP A 3 3.87 30.02 -0.14
N GLU A 4 3.64 29.50 -1.34
CA GLU A 4 3.22 28.11 -1.53
C GLU A 4 4.40 27.16 -1.31
N LEU A 5 5.56 27.54 -1.82
CA LEU A 5 6.80 26.77 -1.69
C LEU A 5 7.30 26.75 -0.23
N SER A 6 7.16 27.86 0.50
CA SER A 6 7.51 27.91 1.93
C SER A 6 6.58 27.04 2.78
N ARG A 7 5.28 27.00 2.47
CA ARG A 7 4.31 26.10 3.12
C ARG A 7 4.64 24.63 2.86
N GLN A 8 4.96 24.26 1.63
CA GLN A 8 5.35 22.90 1.28
C GLN A 8 6.62 22.47 2.04
N ILE A 9 7.65 23.32 2.09
CA ILE A 9 8.88 23.04 2.85
C ILE A 9 8.57 22.87 4.34
N ALA A 10 7.77 23.76 4.93
CA ALA A 10 7.38 23.65 6.33
C ALA A 10 6.64 22.33 6.62
N ALA A 11 5.74 21.91 5.73
CA ALA A 11 5.04 20.63 5.86
C ALA A 11 6.00 19.43 5.82
N TRP A 12 6.97 19.42 4.90
CA TRP A 12 7.98 18.36 4.84
C TRP A 12 8.86 18.31 6.09
N LEU A 13 9.23 19.47 6.66
CA LEU A 13 9.98 19.54 7.92
C LEU A 13 9.17 19.04 9.11
N LEU A 14 7.87 19.37 9.16
CA LEU A 14 6.95 18.85 10.17
C LEU A 14 6.80 17.33 10.06
N LEU A 15 6.65 16.78 8.84
CA LEU A 15 6.61 15.33 8.64
C LEU A 15 7.92 14.65 9.07
N GLY A 16 9.07 15.23 8.73
CA GLY A 16 10.37 14.70 9.13
C GLY A 16 10.61 14.74 10.64
N THR A 17 10.12 15.79 11.33
CA THR A 17 10.21 15.88 12.80
C THR A 17 9.28 14.89 13.48
N VAL A 18 8.06 14.69 12.98
CA VAL A 18 7.14 13.64 13.47
C VAL A 18 7.78 12.26 13.28
N PHE A 19 8.35 11.98 12.10
CA PHE A 19 9.03 10.71 11.83
C PHE A 19 10.19 10.47 12.81
N ARG A 20 11.04 11.47 13.06
CA ARG A 20 12.10 11.40 14.09
C ARG A 20 11.52 11.18 15.50
N GLY A 21 10.40 11.81 15.83
CA GLY A 21 9.69 11.59 17.09
C GLY A 21 9.18 10.16 17.23
N THR A 22 8.68 9.54 16.15
CA THR A 22 8.30 8.12 16.21
C THR A 22 9.49 7.19 16.43
N TYR A 23 10.68 7.57 15.96
CA TYR A 23 11.90 6.80 16.18
C TYR A 23 12.35 6.79 17.64
N SER A 24 12.05 7.83 18.43
CA SER A 24 12.34 7.82 19.88
C SER A 24 11.41 6.86 20.65
N LEU A 25 10.26 6.46 20.08
CA LEU A 25 9.39 5.44 20.67
C LEU A 25 9.99 4.03 20.61
N ARG A 26 11.08 3.81 19.85
CA ARG A 26 11.80 2.52 19.80
C ARG A 26 12.30 2.04 21.16
N TYR A 27 12.41 2.92 22.15
CA TYR A 27 12.84 2.56 23.51
C TYR A 27 11.73 1.88 24.33
N VAL A 28 10.48 1.90 23.85
CA VAL A 28 9.39 1.10 24.42
C VAL A 28 9.47 -0.31 23.85
N SER A 29 9.62 -1.31 24.72
CA SER A 29 9.85 -2.72 24.32
C SER A 29 8.82 -3.29 23.35
N ARG A 30 7.56 -2.86 23.42
CA ARG A 30 6.50 -3.29 22.48
C ARG A 30 6.68 -2.67 21.09
N VAL A 31 7.18 -1.45 21.04
CA VAL A 31 7.37 -0.69 19.80
C VAL A 31 8.66 -1.11 19.10
N SER A 32 9.70 -1.49 19.85
CA SER A 32 10.95 -2.01 19.26
C SER A 32 10.71 -3.27 18.42
N LEU A 33 9.86 -4.19 18.89
CA LEU A 33 9.51 -5.41 18.16
C LEU A 33 8.78 -5.09 16.84
N VAL A 34 7.93 -4.06 16.81
CA VAL A 34 7.29 -3.59 15.57
C VAL A 34 8.33 -3.07 14.58
N PHE A 35 9.27 -2.24 15.03
CA PHE A 35 10.34 -1.73 14.17
C PHE A 35 11.25 -2.85 13.65
N GLU A 36 11.61 -3.83 14.49
CA GLU A 36 12.40 -5.00 14.08
C GLU A 36 11.64 -5.86 13.06
N THR A 37 10.33 -6.06 13.26
CA THR A 37 9.47 -6.79 12.32
C THR A 37 9.43 -6.11 10.96
N VAL A 38 9.22 -4.78 10.94
CA VAL A 38 9.18 -4.00 9.70
C VAL A 38 10.55 -3.98 9.02
N ALA A 39 11.64 -3.84 9.78
CA ALA A 39 12.99 -3.87 9.23
C ALA A 39 13.34 -5.24 8.64
N ALA A 40 12.96 -6.33 9.31
CA ALA A 40 13.19 -7.69 8.83
C ALA A 40 12.34 -8.03 7.59
N SER A 41 11.11 -7.49 7.50
CA SER A 41 10.22 -7.71 6.34
C SER A 41 10.41 -6.71 5.21
N ALA A 42 11.27 -5.70 5.35
CA ALA A 42 11.31 -4.57 4.41
C ALA A 42 11.52 -4.99 2.95
N ALA A 43 12.41 -5.96 2.68
CA ALA A 43 12.66 -6.45 1.33
C ALA A 43 11.45 -7.19 0.72
N ASP A 44 10.75 -7.97 1.52
CA ASP A 44 9.56 -8.72 1.11
C ASP A 44 8.36 -7.78 0.92
N LEU A 45 8.22 -6.77 1.78
CA LEU A 45 7.24 -5.70 1.64
C LEU A 45 7.46 -4.92 0.33
N VAL A 46 8.70 -4.53 0.04
CA VAL A 46 9.05 -3.85 -1.22
C VAL A 46 8.70 -4.72 -2.42
N SER A 47 9.03 -6.01 -2.38
CA SER A 47 8.71 -6.95 -3.46
C SER A 47 7.19 -7.09 -3.66
N THR A 48 6.42 -7.14 -2.57
CA THR A 48 4.96 -7.20 -2.60
C THR A 48 4.35 -5.91 -3.17
N VAL A 49 4.91 -4.75 -2.81
CA VAL A 49 4.51 -3.44 -3.35
C VAL A 49 4.79 -3.36 -4.85
N ILE A 50 5.95 -3.83 -5.32
CA ILE A 50 6.28 -3.88 -6.75
C ILE A 50 5.28 -4.76 -7.49
N LEU A 51 4.96 -5.94 -6.96
CA LEU A 51 3.96 -6.83 -7.56
C LEU A 51 2.58 -6.14 -7.64
N GLY A 52 2.17 -5.45 -6.58
CA GLY A 52 0.94 -4.65 -6.57
C GLY A 52 0.94 -3.55 -7.63
N LEU A 53 2.06 -2.82 -7.78
CA LEU A 53 2.21 -1.80 -8.81
C LEU A 53 2.11 -2.39 -10.23
N VAL A 54 2.69 -3.57 -10.47
CA VAL A 54 2.56 -4.28 -11.75
C VAL A 54 1.10 -4.61 -12.05
N VAL A 55 0.37 -5.15 -11.05
CA VAL A 55 -1.07 -5.45 -11.19
C VAL A 55 -1.86 -4.19 -11.51
N VAL A 56 -1.69 -3.12 -10.73
CA VAL A 56 -2.41 -1.85 -10.95
C VAL A 56 -2.10 -1.26 -12.33
N THR A 57 -0.84 -1.32 -12.76
CA THR A 57 -0.43 -0.83 -14.09
C THR A 57 -1.07 -1.65 -15.20
N ALA A 58 -1.10 -2.98 -15.08
CA ALA A 58 -1.74 -3.85 -16.06
C ALA A 58 -3.24 -3.57 -16.17
N TYR A 59 -3.94 -3.37 -15.04
CA TYR A 59 -5.34 -2.98 -15.03
C TYR A 59 -5.56 -1.58 -15.59
N ALA A 60 -4.68 -0.61 -15.29
CA ALA A 60 -4.78 0.74 -15.84
C ALA A 60 -4.68 0.72 -17.37
N LEU A 61 -3.74 -0.06 -17.92
CA LEU A 61 -3.59 -0.25 -19.37
C LEU A 61 -4.80 -0.97 -19.98
N ALA A 62 -5.29 -2.04 -19.33
CA ALA A 62 -6.47 -2.74 -19.79
C ALA A 62 -7.71 -1.83 -19.79
N GLY A 63 -7.90 -1.02 -18.74
CA GLY A 63 -8.97 -0.05 -18.67
C GLY A 63 -8.86 1.04 -19.73
N GLN A 64 -7.66 1.52 -20.00
CA GLN A 64 -7.42 2.48 -21.07
C GLN A 64 -7.83 1.93 -22.45
N VAL A 65 -7.58 0.63 -22.70
CA VAL A 65 -7.99 -0.02 -23.96
C VAL A 65 -9.50 -0.25 -24.01
N LEU A 66 -10.11 -0.72 -22.91
CA LEU A 66 -11.54 -1.03 -22.84
C LEU A 66 -12.44 0.21 -22.96
N TRP A 67 -12.01 1.34 -22.40
CA TRP A 67 -12.81 2.57 -22.33
C TRP A 67 -12.12 3.76 -23.00
N PHE A 68 -11.29 3.52 -24.02
CA PHE A 68 -10.57 4.57 -24.76
C PHE A 68 -11.48 5.68 -25.30
N THR A 69 -12.72 5.35 -25.63
CA THR A 69 -13.70 6.27 -26.23
C THR A 69 -14.47 7.12 -25.21
N LEU A 70 -14.37 6.84 -23.91
CA LEU A 70 -15.08 7.55 -22.85
C LEU A 70 -14.15 8.52 -22.13
N ASP A 71 -14.65 9.72 -21.80
CA ASP A 71 -13.91 10.71 -21.00
C ASP A 71 -13.85 10.26 -19.53
N THR A 72 -12.92 9.33 -19.26
CA THR A 72 -12.80 8.66 -17.96
C THR A 72 -11.40 8.86 -17.39
N PRO A 73 -11.21 8.76 -16.07
CA PRO A 73 -9.88 8.81 -15.46
C PRO A 73 -8.91 7.75 -16.00
N LEU A 74 -9.42 6.68 -16.63
CA LEU A 74 -8.63 5.61 -17.24
C LEU A 74 -7.94 6.01 -18.56
N GLN A 75 -8.27 7.17 -19.16
CA GLN A 75 -7.62 7.63 -20.40
C GLN A 75 -6.14 7.96 -20.23
N SER A 76 -5.73 8.38 -19.03
CA SER A 76 -4.34 8.70 -18.70
C SER A 76 -3.82 7.66 -17.72
N LEU A 77 -2.66 7.05 -18.01
CA LEU A 77 -2.06 6.04 -17.13
C LEU A 77 -1.94 6.53 -15.68
N GLY A 78 -1.48 7.76 -15.46
CA GLY A 78 -1.32 8.31 -14.10
C GLY A 78 -2.65 8.50 -13.38
N ARG A 79 -3.67 9.02 -14.06
CA ARG A 79 -5.03 9.19 -13.48
C ARG A 79 -5.70 7.84 -13.26
N GLY A 80 -5.53 6.90 -14.18
CA GLY A 80 -6.04 5.54 -14.09
C GLY A 80 -5.44 4.78 -12.92
N MET A 81 -4.12 4.85 -12.75
CA MET A 81 -3.45 4.24 -11.59
C MET A 81 -3.95 4.83 -10.26
N LEU A 82 -4.10 6.15 -10.16
CA LEU A 82 -4.64 6.80 -8.95
C LEU A 82 -6.09 6.41 -8.69
N PHE A 83 -6.90 6.37 -9.74
CA PHE A 83 -8.30 5.97 -9.66
C PHE A 83 -8.44 4.52 -9.19
N LEU A 84 -7.68 3.59 -9.78
CA LEU A 84 -7.68 2.19 -9.37
C LEU A 84 -7.13 2.00 -7.95
N PHE A 85 -6.13 2.78 -7.56
CA PHE A 85 -5.61 2.77 -6.19
C PHE A 85 -6.65 3.26 -5.17
N ASN A 86 -7.38 4.34 -5.49
CA ASN A 86 -8.49 4.80 -4.65
C ASN A 86 -9.61 3.75 -4.58
N PHE A 87 -9.98 3.16 -5.72
CA PHE A 87 -10.96 2.08 -5.74
C PHE A 87 -10.54 0.90 -4.87
N MET A 88 -9.26 0.51 -4.90
CA MET A 88 -8.73 -0.48 -3.97
C MET A 88 -8.95 0.00 -2.53
N VAL A 89 -8.40 1.15 -2.12
CA VAL A 89 -8.39 1.58 -0.71
C VAL A 89 -9.79 1.87 -0.13
N SER A 90 -10.64 2.60 -0.85
CA SER A 90 -11.91 3.10 -0.32
C SER A 90 -13.14 2.39 -0.88
N VAL A 91 -13.00 1.49 -1.86
CA VAL A 91 -14.11 0.90 -2.65
C VAL A 91 -14.95 1.94 -3.42
N ASP A 92 -14.82 3.21 -3.07
CA ASP A 92 -15.37 4.35 -3.76
C ASP A 92 -14.52 4.68 -4.99
N ALA A 93 -15.06 4.38 -6.17
CA ALA A 93 -14.55 4.87 -7.45
C ALA A 93 -15.12 6.26 -7.81
N GLY A 94 -15.92 6.89 -6.94
CA GLY A 94 -16.67 8.09 -7.25
C GLY A 94 -17.70 7.87 -8.35
N GLY A 95 -18.26 8.96 -8.88
CA GLY A 95 -19.28 8.93 -9.95
C GLY A 95 -18.79 8.31 -11.27
N SER A 96 -17.48 8.13 -11.46
CA SER A 96 -16.91 7.57 -12.68
C SER A 96 -17.19 6.07 -12.85
N PHE A 97 -17.44 5.32 -11.78
CA PHE A 97 -17.83 3.91 -11.91
C PHE A 97 -19.22 3.75 -12.48
N GLU A 98 -20.18 4.58 -12.05
CA GLU A 98 -21.56 4.54 -12.53
C GLU A 98 -21.63 4.84 -14.03
N GLU A 99 -20.86 5.83 -14.50
CA GLU A 99 -20.73 6.15 -15.93
C GLU A 99 -20.17 4.98 -16.77
N LEU A 100 -19.17 4.26 -16.23
CA LEU A 100 -18.58 3.08 -16.86
C LEU A 100 -19.55 1.90 -16.88
N GLU A 101 -20.33 1.73 -15.80
CA GLU A 101 -21.30 0.64 -15.65
C GLU A 101 -22.48 0.82 -16.60
N VAL A 102 -22.98 2.04 -16.79
CA VAL A 102 -24.07 2.33 -17.74
C VAL A 102 -23.67 1.97 -19.17
N THR A 103 -22.42 2.19 -19.56
CA THR A 103 -21.95 1.95 -20.93
C THR A 103 -21.71 0.46 -21.21
N HIS A 104 -21.01 -0.23 -20.30
CA HIS A 104 -20.62 -1.63 -20.47
C HIS A 104 -20.77 -2.41 -19.15
N PRO A 105 -21.99 -2.69 -18.67
CA PRO A 105 -22.23 -3.15 -17.30
C PRO A 105 -21.46 -4.44 -16.98
N ILE A 106 -21.56 -5.45 -17.84
CA ILE A 106 -20.93 -6.75 -17.61
C ILE A 106 -19.40 -6.64 -17.56
N VAL A 107 -18.80 -5.91 -18.50
CA VAL A 107 -17.33 -5.76 -18.58
C VAL A 107 -16.80 -4.94 -17.42
N THR A 108 -17.48 -3.84 -17.09
CA THR A 108 -17.16 -2.97 -15.97
C THR A 108 -17.22 -3.75 -14.65
N THR A 109 -18.35 -4.41 -14.35
CA THR A 109 -18.48 -5.22 -13.13
C THR A 109 -17.39 -6.29 -13.07
N PHE A 110 -17.15 -7.03 -14.16
CA PHE A 110 -16.12 -8.08 -14.16
C PHE A 110 -14.71 -7.52 -13.93
N PHE A 111 -14.38 -6.39 -14.55
CA PHE A 111 -13.08 -5.74 -14.40
C PHE A 111 -12.83 -5.29 -12.94
N PHE A 112 -13.80 -4.64 -12.31
CA PHE A 112 -13.65 -4.15 -10.94
C PHE A 112 -13.73 -5.29 -9.91
N VAL A 113 -14.58 -6.30 -10.13
CA VAL A 113 -14.65 -7.48 -9.26
C VAL A 113 -13.35 -8.28 -9.30
N THR A 114 -12.76 -8.49 -10.48
CA THR A 114 -11.47 -9.21 -10.57
C THR A 114 -10.33 -8.41 -9.95
N LEU A 115 -10.29 -7.09 -10.15
CA LEU A 115 -9.35 -6.22 -9.45
C LEU A 115 -9.52 -6.30 -7.93
N PHE A 116 -10.77 -6.25 -7.44
CA PHE A 116 -11.08 -6.36 -6.02
C PHE A 116 -10.61 -7.71 -5.46
N LEU A 117 -10.94 -8.83 -6.13
CA LEU A 117 -10.50 -10.16 -5.67
C LEU A 117 -8.98 -10.28 -5.64
N ILE A 118 -8.27 -9.81 -6.66
CA ILE A 118 -6.80 -9.87 -6.68
C ILE A 118 -6.21 -8.97 -5.59
N SER A 119 -6.71 -7.75 -5.44
CA SER A 119 -6.18 -6.79 -4.46
C SER A 119 -6.49 -7.21 -3.01
N TRP A 120 -7.76 -7.47 -2.69
CA TRP A 120 -8.22 -7.77 -1.34
C TRP A 120 -7.98 -9.22 -0.93
N CYS A 121 -8.26 -10.18 -1.81
CA CYS A 121 -8.12 -11.60 -1.43
C CYS A 121 -6.70 -12.12 -1.62
N VAL A 122 -5.94 -11.62 -2.61
CA VAL A 122 -4.58 -12.12 -2.86
C VAL A 122 -3.54 -11.19 -2.24
N LEU A 123 -3.42 -9.95 -2.72
CA LEU A 123 -2.31 -9.06 -2.32
C LEU A 123 -2.34 -8.71 -0.84
N MET A 124 -3.50 -8.39 -0.26
CA MET A 124 -3.61 -8.11 1.18
C MET A 124 -3.29 -9.34 2.04
N ASN A 125 -3.71 -10.54 1.63
CA ASN A 125 -3.37 -11.77 2.39
C ASN A 125 -1.88 -12.10 2.29
N VAL A 126 -1.25 -11.88 1.14
CA VAL A 126 0.21 -12.01 0.99
C VAL A 126 0.93 -11.01 1.90
N LEU A 127 0.48 -9.76 1.92
CA LEU A 127 1.05 -8.72 2.78
C LEU A 127 0.95 -9.08 4.27
N VAL A 128 -0.23 -9.53 4.71
CA VAL A 128 -0.44 -9.98 6.10
C VAL A 128 0.42 -11.20 6.40
N GLY A 129 0.55 -12.14 5.46
CA GLY A 129 1.40 -13.31 5.59
C GLY A 129 2.87 -12.95 5.80
N VAL A 130 3.40 -12.03 4.99
CA VAL A 130 4.78 -11.51 5.10
C VAL A 130 5.01 -10.84 6.47
N LEU A 131 4.05 -10.04 6.94
CA LEU A 131 4.17 -9.40 8.25
C LEU A 131 4.10 -10.42 9.40
N ALA A 132 3.23 -11.42 9.29
CA ALA A 132 3.09 -12.46 10.30
C ALA A 132 4.34 -13.34 10.41
N THR A 133 4.96 -13.72 9.28
CA THR A 133 6.21 -14.51 9.28
C THR A 133 7.36 -13.70 9.85
N ALA A 134 7.50 -12.42 9.49
CA ALA A 134 8.53 -11.55 10.04
C ALA A 134 8.34 -11.28 11.53
N PHE A 135 7.09 -11.13 11.99
CA PHE A 135 6.79 -10.96 13.42
C PHE A 135 7.19 -12.19 14.22
N ALA A 136 6.87 -13.39 13.73
CA ALA A 136 7.27 -14.64 14.37
C ALA A 136 8.81 -14.75 14.47
N ALA A 137 9.53 -14.40 13.41
CA ALA A 137 11.00 -14.38 13.41
C ALA A 137 11.58 -13.36 14.42
N ALA A 138 11.05 -12.15 14.46
CA ALA A 138 11.47 -11.12 15.40
C ALA A 138 11.21 -11.52 16.87
N ALA A 139 10.03 -12.10 17.15
CA ALA A 139 9.65 -12.56 18.48
C ALA A 139 10.60 -13.65 19.02
N THR A 140 11.00 -14.61 18.17
CA THR A 140 11.97 -15.66 18.57
C THR A 140 13.34 -15.08 18.91
N THR A 141 13.80 -14.08 18.15
CA THR A 141 15.12 -13.43 18.34
C THR A 141 15.18 -12.69 19.67
N GLN A 142 14.12 -11.99 20.07
CA GLN A 142 14.09 -11.26 21.35
C GLN A 142 14.07 -12.19 22.58
N VAL A 143 13.51 -13.40 22.48
CA VAL A 143 13.52 -14.38 23.58
C VAL A 143 14.92 -14.91 23.85
N VAL A 144 15.74 -15.09 22.81
CA VAL A 144 17.12 -15.57 22.94
C VAL A 144 18.02 -14.53 23.62
N VAL A 145 17.86 -13.25 23.30
CA VAL A 145 18.66 -12.15 23.89
C VAL A 145 18.35 -11.93 25.38
N ARG A 146 17.15 -12.29 25.86
CA ARG A 146 16.74 -12.10 27.26
C ARG A 146 17.10 -13.25 28.20
N ARG A 147 17.68 -14.36 27.71
CA ARG A 147 18.19 -15.42 28.59
C ARG A 147 19.65 -15.10 28.95
N PRO A 148 19.94 -14.65 30.17
CA PRO A 148 21.30 -14.33 30.57
C PRO A 148 22.08 -15.66 30.67
N VAL A 149 23.20 -15.76 29.93
CA VAL A 149 24.10 -16.93 29.86
C VAL A 149 24.90 -17.05 31.17
N TRP A 150 24.22 -17.34 32.27
CA TRP A 150 24.84 -17.54 33.60
C TRP A 150 24.47 -18.90 34.19
N THR A 151 24.42 -19.93 33.35
CA THR A 151 24.35 -21.32 33.80
C THR A 151 25.43 -22.14 33.12
N VAL A 152 26.69 -21.91 33.50
CA VAL A 152 27.76 -22.93 33.54
C VAL A 152 28.67 -22.59 34.71
#